data_AF-I9QPM5-F1
#
_entry.id   AF-I9QPM5-F1
#
_cell.length_a   1.000
_cell.length_b   1.000
_cell.length_c   1.000
_cell.angle_alpha   90.00
_cell.angle_beta   90.00
_cell.angle_gamma   90.00
#
_symmetry.space_group_name_H-M   'P 1'
#
loop_
_entity.id
_entity.type
_entity.pdbx_description
1 polymer ?
#
loop_
_entity_poly.entity_id
_entity_poly.type
_entity_poly.pdbx_seq_one_letter_code
_entity_poly.pdbx_strand_id
1 'polypeptide(L)'
;MANDDNQAKKEALEKEKNTPNGLVYTNLDFDSFKATIKNLKDKKVTFKEVNPDIIKDEVFDFVIVNRVLKKIKDLKHYDPIIEKIFDEKGKEMGLNVELQINPEVKDFFTFKSISTTNKQRCFLSLRGETREILCDDKLYNVLLAVFNSYDPNDLLKHISTIESLKKIFYTITCEAVYL
;
A
#
# COMPACT_ATOMS: atom_id res chain seq x y z
N MET A 1 -18.47 13.01 34.42
CA MET A 1 -18.00 13.99 33.41
C MET A 1 -16.47 14.06 33.33
N ALA A 2 -15.69 14.13 34.43
CA ALA A 2 -14.22 14.19 34.33
C ALA A 2 -13.49 12.89 33.92
N ASN A 3 -14.13 11.72 34.05
CA ASN A 3 -13.51 10.43 33.69
C ASN A 3 -13.61 10.11 32.20
N ASP A 4 -14.70 10.50 31.54
CA ASP A 4 -14.92 10.27 30.11
C ASP A 4 -13.97 11.10 29.24
N ASP A 5 -13.65 12.34 29.66
CA ASP A 5 -12.72 13.21 28.94
C ASP A 5 -11.27 12.69 28.97
N ASN A 6 -10.86 12.05 30.06
CA ASN A 6 -9.52 11.44 30.16
C ASN A 6 -9.42 10.15 29.35
N GLN A 7 -10.50 9.37 29.28
CA GLN A 7 -10.55 8.17 28.44
C GLN A 7 -10.58 8.54 26.96
N ALA A 8 -11.39 9.51 26.55
CA ALA A 8 -11.45 10.00 25.17
C ALA A 8 -10.11 10.59 24.70
N LYS A 9 -9.38 11.32 25.56
CA LYS A 9 -8.03 11.82 25.26
C LYS A 9 -7.01 10.70 25.13
N LYS A 10 -7.09 9.66 25.97
CA LYS A 10 -6.19 8.51 25.90
C LYS A 10 -6.43 7.68 24.63
N GLU A 11 -7.71 7.44 24.30
CA GLU A 11 -8.11 6.79 23.04
C GLU A 11 -7.72 7.62 21.81
N ALA A 12 -7.80 8.96 21.88
CA ALA A 12 -7.34 9.84 20.82
C ALA A 12 -5.82 9.76 20.61
N LEU A 13 -5.03 9.78 21.70
CA LEU A 13 -3.57 9.62 21.65
C LEU A 13 -3.15 8.24 21.12
N GLU A 14 -3.86 7.17 21.50
CA GLU A 14 -3.61 5.84 20.96
C GLU A 14 -4.01 5.74 19.48
N LYS A 15 -5.11 6.38 19.07
CA LYS A 15 -5.48 6.48 17.65
C LYS A 15 -4.42 7.23 16.86
N GLU A 16 -3.94 8.37 17.35
CA GLU A 16 -2.88 9.16 16.72
C GLU A 16 -1.57 8.37 16.58
N LYS A 17 -1.19 7.63 17.63
CA LYS A 17 -0.04 6.72 17.58
C LYS A 17 -0.20 5.57 16.59
N ASN A 18 -1.42 5.17 16.23
CA ASN A 18 -1.71 4.05 15.33
C ASN A 18 -2.13 4.48 13.92
N THR A 19 -2.29 5.78 13.67
CA THR A 19 -2.53 6.31 12.31
C THR A 19 -1.24 6.22 11.49
N PRO A 20 -1.28 5.65 10.26
CA PRO A 20 -0.15 5.69 9.34
C PRO A 20 0.18 7.14 8.96
N ASN A 21 1.45 7.50 8.98
CA ASN A 21 1.90 8.84 8.64
C ASN A 21 2.36 8.91 7.16
N GLY A 22 2.16 10.05 6.53
CA GLY A 22 2.78 10.35 5.24
C GLY A 22 4.25 10.72 5.43
N LEU A 23 5.14 10.19 4.59
CA LEU A 23 6.47 10.75 4.38
C LEU A 23 6.70 10.76 2.88
N VAL A 24 7.05 11.92 2.34
CA VAL A 24 7.41 12.07 0.93
C VAL A 24 8.91 12.24 0.82
N TYR A 25 9.57 11.30 0.15
CA TYR A 25 10.97 11.47 -0.22
C TYR A 25 11.12 12.29 -1.51
N THR A 26 10.08 12.38 -2.35
CA THR A 26 9.99 13.22 -3.58
C THR A 26 8.53 13.45 -4.01
N ASN A 27 8.19 14.63 -4.55
CA ASN A 27 6.86 14.96 -5.12
C ASN A 27 6.46 14.15 -6.37
N LEU A 28 7.07 12.99 -6.61
CA LEU A 28 6.77 12.14 -7.77
C LEU A 28 5.58 11.24 -7.46
N ASP A 29 4.55 11.31 -8.31
CA ASP A 29 3.46 10.33 -8.32
C ASP A 29 3.96 8.92 -8.72
N PHE A 30 3.08 7.92 -8.55
CA PHE A 30 3.44 6.52 -8.78
C PHE A 30 3.94 6.25 -10.20
N ASP A 31 3.26 6.78 -11.22
CA ASP A 31 3.62 6.55 -12.63
C ASP A 31 4.95 7.22 -12.96
N SER A 32 5.17 8.43 -12.45
CA SER A 32 6.43 9.15 -12.55
C SER A 32 7.57 8.42 -11.84
N PHE A 33 7.31 7.79 -10.69
CA PHE A 33 8.31 6.98 -10.00
C PHE A 33 8.62 5.67 -10.73
N LYS A 34 7.59 4.97 -11.21
CA LYS A 34 7.73 3.76 -12.05
C LYS A 34 8.51 4.08 -13.33
N ALA A 35 8.23 5.22 -13.97
CA ALA A 35 8.97 5.73 -15.11
C ALA A 35 10.41 6.12 -14.73
N THR A 36 10.63 6.69 -13.55
CA THR A 36 11.99 6.97 -13.04
C THR A 36 12.79 5.68 -12.87
N ILE A 37 12.17 4.58 -12.42
CA ILE A 37 12.83 3.25 -12.36
C ILE A 37 13.14 2.73 -13.76
N LYS A 38 12.20 2.89 -14.70
CA LYS A 38 12.44 2.55 -16.11
C LYS A 38 13.59 3.38 -16.72
N ASN A 39 13.79 4.60 -16.24
CA ASN A 39 14.77 5.57 -16.72
C ASN A 39 16.02 5.69 -15.83
N LEU A 40 16.19 4.87 -14.78
CA LEU A 40 17.30 4.94 -13.83
C LEU A 40 18.60 4.51 -14.53
N LYS A 41 19.21 5.48 -15.23
CA LYS A 41 20.55 5.53 -15.86
C LYS A 41 20.93 4.28 -16.67
N ASP A 42 20.72 4.37 -17.98
CA ASP A 42 21.33 3.52 -19.02
C ASP A 42 21.05 2.00 -18.97
N LYS A 43 20.18 1.52 -18.07
CA LYS A 43 19.83 0.10 -17.97
C LYS A 43 18.36 -0.12 -18.31
N LYS A 44 18.09 -0.88 -19.37
CA LYS A 44 16.72 -1.27 -19.73
C LYS A 44 16.14 -2.17 -18.63
N VAL A 45 15.15 -1.67 -17.90
CA VAL A 45 14.39 -2.46 -16.91
C VAL A 45 13.15 -3.06 -17.57
N THR A 46 12.83 -4.31 -17.23
CA THR A 46 11.61 -4.98 -17.70
C THR A 46 10.71 -5.36 -16.53
N PHE A 47 9.40 -5.24 -16.73
CA PHE A 47 8.37 -5.67 -15.80
C PHE A 47 7.73 -6.91 -16.38
N LYS A 48 7.63 -7.97 -15.59
CA LYS A 48 6.97 -9.22 -16.00
C LYS A 48 5.91 -9.58 -14.98
N GLU A 49 4.67 -9.64 -15.43
CA GLU A 49 3.54 -10.07 -14.62
C GLU A 49 3.76 -11.50 -14.12
N VAL A 50 3.39 -11.72 -12.85
CA VAL A 50 3.51 -13.01 -12.17
C VAL A 50 2.11 -13.43 -11.72
N ASN A 51 1.82 -14.72 -11.83
CA ASN A 51 0.57 -15.27 -11.32
C ASN A 51 0.48 -15.01 -9.79
N PRO A 52 -0.57 -14.32 -9.30
CA PRO A 52 -0.78 -14.06 -7.88
C PRO A 52 -0.79 -15.33 -7.00
N ASP A 53 -1.16 -16.49 -7.55
CA ASP A 53 -1.15 -17.76 -6.81
C ASP A 53 0.25 -18.13 -6.34
N ILE A 54 1.30 -17.76 -7.10
CA ILE A 54 2.70 -18.04 -6.78
C ILE A 54 3.15 -17.30 -5.52
N ILE A 55 2.49 -16.19 -5.15
CA ILE A 55 2.84 -15.43 -3.95
C ILE A 55 2.75 -16.26 -2.68
N LYS A 56 1.84 -17.23 -2.60
CA LYS A 56 1.68 -18.07 -1.40
C LYS A 56 2.81 -19.08 -1.25
N ASP A 57 3.34 -19.58 -2.36
CA ASP A 57 4.27 -20.70 -2.39
C ASP A 57 5.74 -20.27 -2.47
N GLU A 58 6.05 -19.21 -3.22
CA GLU A 58 7.44 -18.72 -3.37
C GLU A 58 7.91 -17.92 -2.15
N VAL A 59 9.21 -18.00 -1.88
CA VAL A 59 9.88 -17.15 -0.89
C VAL A 59 10.27 -15.84 -1.57
N PHE A 60 9.70 -14.74 -1.10
CA PHE A 60 10.04 -13.39 -1.54
C PHE A 60 10.74 -12.64 -0.42
N ASP A 61 11.82 -11.93 -0.75
CA ASP A 61 12.53 -11.05 0.19
C ASP A 61 12.00 -9.60 0.13
N PHE A 62 10.69 -9.46 -0.05
CA PHE A 62 10.02 -8.15 -0.10
C PHE A 62 9.05 -8.02 1.07
N VAL A 63 9.22 -6.94 1.84
CA VAL A 63 8.43 -6.71 3.06
C VAL A 63 6.93 -6.69 2.75
N ILE A 64 6.50 -6.05 1.66
CA ILE A 64 5.09 -6.00 1.27
C ILE A 64 4.47 -7.40 1.05
N VAL A 65 5.24 -8.35 0.52
CA VAL A 65 4.77 -9.72 0.27
C VAL A 65 4.51 -10.44 1.59
N ASN A 66 5.49 -10.40 2.48
CA ASN A 66 5.46 -11.16 3.74
C ASN A 66 4.56 -10.51 4.80
N ARG A 67 4.47 -9.18 4.82
CA ARG A 67 3.66 -8.44 5.80
C ARG A 67 2.21 -8.26 5.36
N VAL A 68 1.92 -8.20 4.06
CA VAL A 68 0.57 -7.94 3.54
C VAL A 68 0.08 -9.06 2.62
N LEU A 69 0.67 -9.25 1.43
CA LEU A 69 0.06 -10.07 0.38
C LEU A 69 -0.22 -11.53 0.81
N LYS A 70 0.74 -12.18 1.48
CA LYS A 70 0.58 -13.56 1.99
C LYS A 70 -0.50 -13.69 3.07
N LYS A 71 -0.87 -12.59 3.73
CA LYS A 71 -1.83 -12.56 4.83
C LYS A 71 -3.24 -12.13 4.39
N ILE A 72 -3.44 -11.80 3.12
CA ILE A 72 -4.77 -11.57 2.56
C ILE A 72 -5.44 -12.92 2.31
N LYS A 73 -6.65 -13.11 2.85
CA LYS A 73 -7.40 -14.37 2.76
C LYS A 73 -7.71 -14.73 1.31
N ASP A 74 -8.34 -13.79 0.59
CA ASP A 74 -8.68 -13.91 -0.82
C ASP A 74 -8.04 -12.78 -1.62
N LEU A 75 -6.79 -12.98 -2.04
CA LEU A 75 -6.05 -11.98 -2.80
C LEU A 75 -6.70 -11.70 -4.16
N LYS A 76 -7.34 -12.70 -4.77
CA LYS A 76 -7.93 -12.58 -6.11
C LYS A 76 -9.14 -11.65 -6.14
N HIS A 77 -9.87 -11.54 -5.03
CA HIS A 77 -10.98 -10.59 -4.91
C HIS A 77 -10.55 -9.13 -5.15
N TYR A 78 -9.28 -8.80 -4.94
CA TYR A 78 -8.75 -7.44 -5.07
C TYR A 78 -7.98 -7.18 -6.37
N ASP A 79 -8.24 -7.97 -7.41
CA ASP A 79 -7.67 -7.85 -8.76
C ASP A 79 -6.15 -7.52 -8.76
N PRO A 80 -5.32 -8.39 -8.17
CA PRO A 80 -3.92 -8.11 -7.93
C PRO A 80 -3.12 -8.07 -9.24
N ILE A 81 -2.44 -6.95 -9.49
CA ILE A 81 -1.41 -6.84 -10.53
C ILE A 81 -0.05 -6.93 -9.84
N ILE A 82 0.72 -7.96 -10.15
CA ILE A 82 2.02 -8.20 -9.54
C ILE A 82 3.04 -8.42 -10.63
N GLU A 83 4.09 -7.60 -10.66
CA GLU A 83 5.14 -7.68 -11.67
C GLU A 83 6.52 -7.79 -11.00
N LYS A 84 7.30 -8.80 -11.37
CA LYS A 84 8.73 -8.84 -11.04
C LYS A 84 9.47 -7.83 -11.92
N ILE A 85 10.39 -7.10 -11.31
CA ILE A 85 11.22 -6.07 -11.95
C ILE A 85 12.59 -6.67 -12.21
N PHE A 86 13.03 -6.68 -13.46
CA PHE A 86 14.32 -7.24 -13.88
C PHE A 86 15.21 -6.16 -14.50
N ASP A 87 16.51 -6.22 -14.20
CA ASP A 87 17.50 -5.41 -14.90
C ASP A 87 17.75 -5.92 -16.33
N GLU A 88 18.61 -5.21 -17.07
CA GLU A 88 18.97 -5.52 -18.46
C GLU A 88 19.63 -6.91 -18.64
N LYS A 89 20.19 -7.46 -17.55
CA LYS A 89 20.85 -8.77 -17.53
C LYS A 89 19.89 -9.89 -17.12
N GLY A 90 18.63 -9.57 -16.89
CA GLY A 90 17.61 -10.51 -16.44
C GLY A 90 17.69 -10.85 -14.96
N LYS A 91 18.43 -10.07 -14.15
CA LYS A 91 18.48 -10.27 -12.69
C LYS A 91 17.26 -9.60 -12.05
N GLU A 92 16.55 -10.34 -11.19
CA GLU A 92 15.46 -9.78 -10.38
C GLU A 92 16.00 -8.70 -9.43
N MET A 93 15.40 -7.52 -9.49
CA MET A 93 15.83 -6.35 -8.72
C MET A 93 14.69 -5.71 -7.91
N GLY A 94 13.45 -6.15 -8.11
CA GLY A 94 12.31 -5.58 -7.42
C GLY A 94 10.98 -6.25 -7.73
N LEU A 95 9.93 -5.69 -7.13
CA LEU A 95 8.54 -6.13 -7.25
C LEU A 95 7.63 -4.90 -7.33
N ASN A 96 6.80 -4.83 -8.36
CA ASN A 96 5.69 -3.89 -8.45
C ASN A 96 4.40 -4.61 -8.06
N VAL A 97 3.56 -3.95 -7.28
CA VAL A 97 2.30 -4.49 -6.77
C VAL A 97 1.24 -3.40 -6.88
N GLU A 98 0.07 -3.76 -7.39
CA GLU A 98 -1.13 -2.93 -7.41
C GLU A 98 -2.33 -3.80 -7.02
N LEU A 99 -3.13 -3.30 -6.08
CA LEU A 99 -4.35 -3.94 -5.58
C LEU A 99 -5.51 -2.96 -5.67
N GLN A 100 -6.66 -3.43 -6.14
CA GLN A 100 -7.91 -2.68 -6.09
C GLN A 100 -8.46 -2.75 -4.67
N ILE A 101 -8.58 -1.60 -3.98
CA ILE A 101 -9.24 -1.53 -2.66
C ILE A 101 -10.76 -1.65 -2.83
N ASN A 102 -11.28 -1.13 -3.94
CA ASN A 102 -12.68 -1.23 -4.33
C ASN A 102 -12.78 -1.93 -5.70
N PRO A 103 -12.84 -3.28 -5.75
CA PRO A 103 -12.86 -4.01 -7.01
C PRO A 103 -14.13 -3.73 -7.85
N GLU A 104 -15.22 -3.29 -7.22
CA GLU A 104 -16.48 -2.95 -7.90
C GLU A 104 -16.34 -1.74 -8.85
N VAL A 105 -15.39 -0.85 -8.58
CA VAL A 105 -15.13 0.34 -9.42
C VAL A 105 -13.64 0.40 -9.68
N LYS A 106 -13.24 -0.19 -10.81
CA LYS A 106 -11.85 -0.24 -11.26
C LYS A 106 -11.17 1.13 -11.17
N ASP A 107 -9.98 1.15 -10.60
CA ASP A 107 -9.08 2.30 -10.43
C ASP A 107 -9.65 3.44 -9.57
N PHE A 108 -10.81 3.25 -8.92
CA PHE A 108 -11.40 4.25 -8.04
C PHE A 108 -10.61 4.42 -6.74
N PHE A 109 -10.20 3.32 -6.13
CA PHE A 109 -9.33 3.32 -4.95
C PHE A 109 -8.35 2.16 -5.03
N THR A 110 -7.06 2.46 -5.14
CA THR A 110 -6.01 1.44 -5.27
C THR A 110 -4.89 1.64 -4.27
N PHE A 111 -4.28 0.53 -3.88
CA PHE A 111 -3.01 0.50 -3.17
C PHE A 111 -1.92 0.06 -4.16
N LYS A 112 -0.81 0.80 -4.19
CA LYS A 112 0.32 0.50 -5.05
C LYS A 112 1.60 0.46 -4.23
N SER A 113 2.49 -0.48 -4.54
CA SER A 113 3.77 -0.62 -3.88
C SER A 113 4.85 -1.01 -4.88
N ILE A 114 5.92 -0.23 -4.94
CA ILE A 114 7.13 -0.60 -5.68
C ILE A 114 8.23 -0.88 -4.68
N SER A 115 8.69 -2.13 -4.70
CA SER A 115 9.82 -2.62 -3.92
C SER A 115 11.02 -2.84 -4.82
N THR A 116 12.19 -2.48 -4.34
CA THR A 116 13.50 -2.79 -4.93
C THR A 116 14.36 -3.41 -3.84
N THR A 117 15.55 -3.92 -4.17
CA THR A 117 16.48 -4.51 -3.20
C THR A 117 16.70 -3.66 -1.95
N ASN A 118 16.70 -2.32 -2.06
CA ASN A 118 17.07 -1.44 -0.96
C ASN A 118 15.96 -0.49 -0.49
N LYS A 119 14.86 -0.37 -1.24
CA LYS A 119 13.82 0.63 -0.98
C LYS A 119 12.45 0.11 -1.34
N GLN A 120 11.46 0.46 -0.53
CA GLN A 120 10.04 0.26 -0.80
C GLN A 120 9.34 1.62 -0.72
N ARG A 121 8.48 1.91 -1.70
CA ARG A 121 7.57 3.07 -1.67
C ARG A 121 6.14 2.59 -1.82
N CYS A 122 5.24 3.15 -1.02
CA CYS A 122 3.84 2.79 -0.96
C CYS A 122 3.00 3.99 -1.35
N PHE A 123 1.91 3.74 -2.06
CA PHE A 123 1.04 4.77 -2.57
C PHE A 123 -0.42 4.35 -2.40
N LEU A 124 -1.25 5.32 -2.07
CA LEU A 124 -2.70 5.20 -2.15
C LEU A 124 -3.18 6.10 -3.29
N SER A 125 -4.08 5.60 -4.11
CA SER A 125 -4.67 6.37 -5.21
C SER A 125 -6.18 6.39 -5.09
N LEU A 126 -6.78 7.55 -4.86
CA LEU A 126 -8.21 7.73 -4.72
C LEU A 126 -8.71 8.70 -5.79
N ARG A 127 -9.61 8.24 -6.67
CA ARG A 127 -10.21 9.02 -7.76
C ARG A 127 -9.15 9.70 -8.66
N GLY A 128 -8.08 8.98 -8.96
CA GLY A 128 -6.96 9.46 -9.78
C GLY A 128 -5.91 10.30 -9.03
N GLU A 129 -6.20 10.76 -7.81
CA GLU A 129 -5.21 11.43 -6.98
C GLU A 129 -4.34 10.41 -6.26
N THR A 130 -3.02 10.44 -6.51
CA THR A 130 -2.07 9.50 -5.92
C THR A 130 -1.20 10.19 -4.87
N ARG A 131 -1.14 9.62 -3.68
CA ARG A 131 -0.31 10.10 -2.57
C ARG A 131 0.64 9.02 -2.10
N GLU A 132 1.91 9.38 -1.91
CA GLU A 132 2.87 8.51 -1.24
C GLU A 132 2.56 8.45 0.26
N ILE A 133 2.68 7.26 0.84
CA ILE A 133 2.47 6.99 2.25
C ILE A 133 3.63 6.15 2.79
N LEU A 134 3.99 6.34 4.07
CA LEU A 134 5.06 5.58 4.68
C LEU A 134 4.72 4.08 4.71
N CYS A 135 5.62 3.25 4.19
CA CYS A 135 5.53 1.80 4.29
C CYS A 135 5.94 1.32 5.69
N ASP A 136 5.00 1.32 6.63
CA ASP A 136 5.23 0.85 8.00
C ASP A 136 4.19 -0.17 8.47
N ASP A 137 4.40 -0.73 9.67
CA ASP A 137 3.49 -1.71 10.26
C ASP A 137 2.07 -1.14 10.47
N LYS A 138 1.91 0.18 10.65
CA LYS A 138 0.59 0.80 10.78
C LYS A 138 -0.16 0.71 9.46
N LEU A 139 0.48 1.11 8.36
CA LEU A 139 -0.11 0.99 7.03
C LEU A 139 -0.46 -0.47 6.74
N TYR A 140 0.46 -1.41 7.00
CA TYR A 140 0.22 -2.83 6.75
C TYR A 140 -0.97 -3.38 7.55
N ASN A 141 -1.12 -2.99 8.81
CA ASN A 141 -2.26 -3.40 9.64
C ASN A 141 -3.58 -2.84 9.10
N VAL A 142 -3.61 -1.58 8.67
CA VAL A 142 -4.81 -0.98 8.07
C VAL A 142 -5.17 -1.66 6.75
N LEU A 143 -4.18 -1.92 5.88
CA LEU A 143 -4.39 -2.65 4.62
C LEU A 143 -4.98 -4.04 4.89
N LEU A 144 -4.43 -4.78 5.85
CA LEU A 144 -4.98 -6.09 6.23
C LEU A 144 -6.38 -5.99 6.83
N ALA A 145 -6.67 -4.95 7.61
CA ALA A 145 -8.01 -4.73 8.15
C ALA A 145 -9.04 -4.51 7.03
N VAL A 146 -8.66 -3.84 5.93
CA VAL A 146 -9.50 -3.67 4.74
C VAL A 146 -9.60 -4.95 3.93
N PHE A 147 -8.46 -5.55 3.56
CA PHE A 147 -8.43 -6.71 2.66
C PHE A 147 -8.95 -8.01 3.30
N ASN A 148 -9.04 -8.08 4.62
CA ASN A 148 -9.59 -9.26 5.32
C ASN A 148 -10.96 -9.03 5.96
N SER A 149 -11.57 -7.85 5.76
CA SER A 149 -12.91 -7.54 6.27
C SER A 149 -14.03 -7.83 5.28
N TYR A 150 -13.72 -8.16 4.01
CA TYR A 150 -14.76 -8.55 3.06
C TYR A 150 -15.44 -9.85 3.51
N ASP A 151 -16.72 -9.73 3.84
CA ASP A 151 -17.65 -10.81 4.14
C ASP A 151 -18.99 -10.45 3.49
N PRO A 152 -19.52 -11.27 2.56
CA PRO A 152 -20.83 -11.05 1.96
C PRO A 152 -21.97 -10.87 2.97
N ASN A 153 -21.82 -11.39 4.19
CA ASN A 153 -22.81 -11.28 5.26
C ASN A 153 -22.62 -10.04 6.15
N ASP A 154 -21.48 -9.35 6.06
CA ASP A 154 -21.16 -8.16 6.85
C ASP A 154 -20.44 -7.09 5.98
N LEU A 155 -21.10 -6.69 4.90
CA LEU A 155 -20.61 -5.64 4.00
C LEU A 155 -20.44 -4.29 4.71
N LEU A 156 -21.24 -4.02 5.75
CA LEU A 156 -21.18 -2.77 6.50
C LEU A 156 -19.81 -2.60 7.16
N LYS A 157 -19.29 -3.66 7.78
CA LYS A 157 -17.94 -3.65 8.37
C LYS A 157 -16.87 -3.43 7.31
N HIS A 158 -16.98 -4.09 6.15
CA HIS A 158 -16.02 -3.90 5.07
C HIS A 158 -15.99 -2.44 4.58
N ILE A 159 -17.17 -1.87 4.28
CA ILE A 159 -17.30 -0.47 3.87
C ILE A 159 -16.74 0.47 4.93
N SER A 160 -17.00 0.21 6.22
CA SER A 160 -16.47 1.01 7.32
C SER A 160 -14.92 1.04 7.35
N THR A 161 -14.28 -0.10 7.08
CA THR A 161 -12.81 -0.16 6.99
C THR A 161 -12.28 0.59 5.76
N ILE A 162 -12.97 0.53 4.62
CA ILE A 162 -12.61 1.31 3.42
C ILE A 162 -12.71 2.81 3.70
N GLU A 163 -13.79 3.28 4.33
CA GLU A 163 -13.95 4.69 4.70
C GLU A 163 -12.86 5.15 5.68
N SER A 164 -12.43 4.28 6.59
CA SER A 164 -11.30 4.56 7.49
C SER A 164 -10.00 4.76 6.71
N LEU A 165 -9.75 3.96 5.67
CA LEU A 165 -8.58 4.12 4.80
C LEU A 165 -8.67 5.38 3.92
N LYS A 166 -9.87 5.77 3.45
CA LYS A 166 -10.07 7.07 2.77
C LYS A 166 -9.76 8.25 3.69
N LYS A 167 -10.18 8.17 4.96
CA LYS A 167 -9.83 9.20 5.95
C LYS A 167 -8.32 9.32 6.10
N ILE A 168 -7.61 8.20 6.17
CA ILE A 168 -6.13 8.18 6.20
C ILE A 168 -5.57 8.86 4.95
N PHE A 169 -6.07 8.52 3.76
CA PHE A 169 -5.65 9.14 2.49
C PHE A 169 -5.69 10.68 2.54
N TYR A 170 -6.79 11.25 3.03
CA TYR A 170 -6.93 12.70 3.13
C TYR A 170 -6.04 13.33 4.19
N THR A 171 -5.62 12.57 5.22
CA THR A 171 -4.71 13.05 6.28
C THR A 171 -3.22 12.87 5.95
N ILE A 172 -2.88 12.22 4.84
CA ILE A 172 -1.49 12.13 4.40
C ILE A 172 -0.96 13.54 4.16
N THR A 173 -0.07 13.99 5.05
CA THR A 173 0.73 15.20 4.88
C THR A 173 2.17 14.82 4.55
N CYS A 174 2.81 15.68 3.79
CA CYS A 174 4.16 15.48 3.29
C CYS A 174 5.07 16.48 4.00
N GLU A 175 5.54 16.12 5.19
CA GLU A 175 6.40 17.00 5.98
C GLU A 175 7.87 16.70 5.72
N ALA A 176 8.60 17.70 5.23
CA ALA A 176 10.05 17.66 5.16
C ALA A 176 10.62 18.22 6.46
N VAL A 177 11.56 17.51 7.07
CA VAL A 177 12.38 18.08 8.15
C VAL A 177 13.43 18.97 7.49
N TYR A 178 13.25 20.29 7.60
CA TYR A 178 14.32 21.23 7.27
C TYR A 178 15.35 21.18 8.41
N LEU A 179 16.50 20.57 8.12
CA LEU A 179 17.69 20.57 8.99
C LEU A 179 18.55 21.81 8.75
#